data_AF-A0A1F9YW72-F1
#
_entry.id   AF-A0A1F9YW72-F1
#
_cell.length_a   1.000
_cell.length_b   1.000
_cell.length_c   1.000
_cell.angle_alpha   90.00
_cell.angle_beta   90.00
_cell.angle_gamma   90.00
#
_symmetry.space_group_name_H-M   'P 1'
#
loop_
_entity.id
_entity.type
_entity.pdbx_description
1 polymer ?
#
loop_
_entity_poly.entity_id
_entity_poly.type
_entity_poly.pdbx_seq_one_letter_code
_entity_poly.pdbx_strand_id
1 'polypeptide(L)'
;MRTPAVAGMFYEGDEASLRRQIEQCFLGPLGPGKLPKVQKGKRVIMGGVAPHAGYVYSGMVAAHLYGRIAEDGLPDAFIIIGPNHTGRGSGLAISVQDFETPLGVAKVDKDLAKALRKDLVDLDDEAHKHEHSIEVQLPFLQYISPELKFVPICMGFQDYDAAVALGKTISSAVKGKDVVVIASTDMSHYVPKDLAKKKDWMALDAIRAMDAKRLYDVVRDEDISMCGYGPVIATMTACSGGKATVLKYSSSGDVQPMREVVGYASVVIEK
;
A
#
# COMPACT_ATOMS: atom_id res chain seq x y z
N MET A 1 -21.48 -3.73 -1.08
CA MET A 1 -20.46 -4.71 -0.66
C MET A 1 -19.65 -5.02 -1.89
N ARG A 2 -18.33 -4.88 -1.83
CA ARG A 2 -17.44 -5.19 -2.94
C ARG A 2 -16.91 -6.60 -2.78
N THR A 3 -17.22 -7.47 -3.73
CA THR A 3 -16.66 -8.84 -3.79
C THR A 3 -15.18 -8.81 -4.15
N PRO A 4 -14.37 -9.79 -3.73
CA PRO A 4 -12.96 -9.85 -4.10
C PRO A 4 -12.81 -10.03 -5.62
N ALA A 5 -11.90 -9.27 -6.23
CA ALA A 5 -11.61 -9.30 -7.66
C ALA A 5 -10.48 -10.26 -8.00
N VAL A 6 -9.58 -10.57 -7.05
CA VAL A 6 -8.35 -11.33 -7.31
C VAL A 6 -8.07 -12.47 -6.31
N ALA A 7 -9.04 -12.81 -5.46
CA ALA A 7 -8.98 -14.02 -4.63
C ALA A 7 -8.89 -15.29 -5.51
N GLY A 8 -7.96 -16.18 -5.18
CA GLY A 8 -7.59 -17.34 -6.00
C GLY A 8 -6.63 -17.04 -7.15
N MET A 9 -6.22 -15.77 -7.34
CA MET A 9 -5.26 -15.35 -8.37
C MET A 9 -4.03 -14.69 -7.78
N PHE A 10 -4.20 -13.63 -6.98
CA PHE A 10 -3.09 -12.91 -6.34
C PHE A 10 -2.81 -13.39 -4.92
N TYR A 11 -3.81 -13.99 -4.29
CA TYR A 11 -3.69 -14.64 -3.00
C TYR A 11 -4.70 -15.79 -2.94
N GLU A 12 -4.54 -16.71 -1.99
CA GLU A 12 -5.39 -17.90 -1.90
C GLU A 12 -6.87 -17.57 -1.70
N GLY A 13 -7.74 -18.37 -2.35
CA GLY A 13 -9.19 -18.11 -2.40
C GLY A 13 -10.00 -18.55 -1.18
N ASP A 14 -9.41 -19.36 -0.28
CA ASP A 14 -10.06 -19.86 0.94
C ASP A 14 -9.35 -19.40 2.21
N GLU A 15 -10.09 -19.29 3.32
CA GLU A 15 -9.59 -18.74 4.58
C GLU A 15 -8.32 -19.47 5.08
N ALA A 16 -8.37 -20.81 5.11
CA ALA A 16 -7.31 -21.60 5.72
C ALA A 16 -6.02 -21.54 4.90
N SER A 17 -6.11 -21.61 3.57
CA SER A 17 -4.96 -21.48 2.67
C SER A 17 -4.41 -20.05 2.69
N LEU A 18 -5.26 -19.03 2.74
CA LEU A 18 -4.84 -17.63 2.80
C LEU A 18 -4.09 -17.32 4.10
N ARG A 19 -4.57 -17.79 5.25
CA ARG A 19 -3.84 -17.65 6.52
C ARG A 19 -2.45 -18.29 6.44
N ARG A 20 -2.35 -19.52 5.92
CA ARG A 20 -1.06 -20.20 5.73
C ARG A 20 -0.14 -19.44 4.75
N GLN A 21 -0.68 -18.90 3.66
CA GLN A 21 0.09 -18.13 2.69
C GLN A 21 0.63 -16.83 3.31
N ILE A 22 -0.17 -16.14 4.13
CA ILE A 22 0.28 -14.95 4.88
C ILE A 22 1.40 -15.33 5.87
N GLU A 23 1.24 -16.41 6.63
CA GLU A 23 2.29 -16.91 7.54
C GLU A 23 3.59 -17.26 6.80
N GLN A 24 3.49 -17.87 5.63
CA GLN A 24 4.63 -18.12 4.74
C GLN A 24 5.27 -16.83 4.25
N CYS A 25 4.49 -15.77 3.98
CA CYS A 25 5.06 -14.47 3.65
C CYS A 25 5.88 -13.89 4.81
N PHE A 26 5.45 -14.10 6.06
CA PHE A 26 6.20 -13.67 7.23
C PHE A 26 7.47 -14.50 7.49
N LEU A 27 7.38 -15.82 7.31
CA LEU A 27 8.44 -16.77 7.66
C LEU A 27 9.41 -17.09 6.53
N GLY A 28 9.04 -16.78 5.28
CA GLY A 28 9.82 -17.09 4.09
C GLY A 28 11.16 -16.34 4.01
N PRO A 29 12.05 -16.75 3.09
CA PRO A 29 13.43 -16.25 3.03
C PRO A 29 13.56 -14.75 2.73
N LEU A 30 12.55 -14.15 2.09
CA LEU A 30 12.50 -12.71 1.84
C LEU A 30 11.67 -11.95 2.88
N GLY A 31 10.95 -12.67 3.75
CA GLY A 31 10.09 -12.13 4.80
C GLY A 31 10.86 -11.66 6.04
N PRO A 32 10.14 -11.15 7.06
CA PRO A 32 10.71 -10.74 8.34
C PRO A 32 11.34 -11.88 9.17
N GLY A 33 11.06 -13.14 8.83
CA GLY A 33 11.57 -14.32 9.53
C GLY A 33 10.84 -14.65 10.84
N LYS A 34 9.72 -13.98 11.12
CA LYS A 34 8.89 -14.20 12.32
C LYS A 34 7.45 -13.78 12.07
N LEU A 35 6.52 -14.44 12.74
CA LEU A 35 5.10 -14.05 12.73
C LEU A 35 4.90 -12.71 13.45
N PRO A 36 3.96 -11.88 12.99
CA PRO A 36 3.68 -10.59 13.61
C PRO A 36 3.09 -10.81 15.01
N LYS A 37 3.51 -9.98 15.97
CA LYS A 37 2.93 -9.96 17.31
C LYS A 37 2.46 -8.54 17.62
N VAL A 38 1.14 -8.39 17.77
CA VAL A 38 0.54 -7.09 18.10
C VAL A 38 0.99 -6.66 19.49
N GLN A 39 1.68 -5.53 19.57
CA GLN A 39 2.07 -4.91 20.84
C GLN A 39 1.08 -3.82 21.24
N LYS A 40 1.14 -3.41 22.51
CA LYS A 40 0.42 -2.26 23.04
C LYS A 40 1.44 -1.21 23.44
N GLY A 41 1.22 0.05 23.05
CA GLY A 41 2.15 1.11 23.39
C GLY A 41 1.86 2.41 22.66
N LYS A 42 2.77 3.37 22.86
CA LYS A 42 2.73 4.64 22.13
C LYS A 42 3.17 4.40 20.69
N ARG A 43 2.24 4.60 19.77
CA ARG A 43 2.46 4.42 18.33
C ARG A 43 3.27 5.55 17.70
N VAL A 44 4.21 5.18 16.85
CA VAL A 44 5.06 6.12 16.08
C VAL A 44 4.87 6.02 14.58
N ILE A 45 4.31 4.92 14.05
CA ILE A 45 4.10 4.76 12.61
C ILE A 45 2.95 5.65 12.14
N MET A 46 3.26 6.51 11.16
CA MET A 46 2.32 7.39 10.48
C MET A 46 1.81 6.79 9.16
N GLY A 47 2.66 6.03 8.48
CA GLY A 47 2.34 5.48 7.17
C GLY A 47 3.41 4.52 6.64
N GLY A 48 3.23 4.08 5.39
CA GLY A 48 4.18 3.19 4.74
C GLY A 48 3.85 2.91 3.29
N VAL A 49 4.73 2.13 2.66
CA VAL A 49 4.60 1.70 1.27
C VAL A 49 4.68 0.17 1.25
N ALA A 50 3.76 -0.48 0.52
CA ALA A 50 3.74 -1.91 0.31
C ALA A 50 3.42 -2.28 -1.16
N PRO A 51 3.99 -3.39 -1.67
CA PRO A 51 3.72 -3.86 -3.02
C PRO A 51 2.36 -4.56 -3.14
N HIS A 52 1.88 -4.75 -4.37
CA HIS A 52 0.56 -5.34 -4.65
C HIS A 52 0.52 -6.38 -5.78
N ALA A 53 1.67 -6.89 -6.24
CA ALA A 53 1.67 -8.14 -7.01
C ALA A 53 1.12 -9.34 -6.19
N GLY A 54 0.99 -10.51 -6.84
CA GLY A 54 0.59 -11.73 -6.15
C GLY A 54 1.53 -12.12 -5.01
N TYR A 55 0.97 -12.66 -3.93
CA TYR A 55 1.68 -12.95 -2.67
C TYR A 55 2.90 -13.86 -2.83
N VAL A 56 2.86 -14.76 -3.83
CA VAL A 56 4.01 -15.60 -4.17
C VAL A 56 5.26 -14.78 -4.50
N TYR A 57 5.11 -13.60 -5.10
CA TYR A 57 6.23 -12.72 -5.48
C TYR A 57 6.49 -11.62 -4.46
N SER A 58 5.47 -10.84 -4.12
CA SER A 58 5.62 -9.60 -3.35
C SER A 58 5.20 -9.71 -1.89
N GLY A 59 4.47 -10.77 -1.52
CA GLY A 59 3.86 -10.92 -0.19
C GLY A 59 4.90 -10.93 0.93
N MET A 60 6.04 -11.61 0.71
CA MET A 60 7.17 -11.59 1.66
C MET A 60 7.75 -10.19 1.88
N VAL A 61 7.77 -9.34 0.85
CA VAL A 61 8.23 -7.95 0.97
C VAL A 61 7.17 -7.13 1.72
N ALA A 62 5.90 -7.26 1.35
CA ALA A 62 4.78 -6.58 2.02
C ALA A 62 4.70 -6.90 3.53
N ALA A 63 4.98 -8.15 3.91
CA ALA A 63 4.98 -8.61 5.29
C ALA A 63 5.89 -7.81 6.23
N HIS A 64 6.95 -7.15 5.72
CA HIS A 64 7.80 -6.27 6.53
C HIS A 64 7.02 -5.08 7.09
N LEU A 65 6.24 -4.37 6.27
CA LEU A 65 5.45 -3.23 6.75
C LEU A 65 4.40 -3.69 7.75
N TYR A 66 3.64 -4.74 7.42
CA TYR A 66 2.57 -5.24 8.28
C TYR A 66 3.09 -5.81 9.61
N GLY A 67 4.27 -6.43 9.59
CA GLY A 67 4.97 -6.85 10.79
C GLY A 67 5.35 -5.66 11.67
N ARG A 68 5.92 -4.60 11.08
CA ARG A 68 6.27 -3.38 11.81
C ARG A 68 5.05 -2.65 12.35
N ILE A 69 3.93 -2.61 11.62
CA ILE A 69 2.66 -2.07 12.12
C ILE A 69 2.17 -2.87 13.34
N ALA A 70 2.18 -4.21 13.28
CA ALA A 70 1.80 -5.02 14.43
C ALA A 70 2.71 -4.75 15.65
N GLU A 71 4.01 -4.62 15.45
CA GLU A 71 4.99 -4.33 16.51
C GLU A 71 4.86 -2.94 17.12
N ASP A 72 4.41 -1.94 16.34
CA ASP A 72 4.11 -0.59 16.82
C ASP A 72 2.79 -0.55 17.60
N GLY A 73 1.86 -1.46 17.28
CA GLY A 73 0.48 -1.49 17.74
C GLY A 73 -0.49 -1.06 16.64
N LEU A 74 -1.78 -1.38 16.82
CA LEU A 74 -2.79 -1.13 15.78
C LEU A 74 -3.36 0.31 15.88
N PRO A 75 -3.52 1.03 14.75
CA PRO A 75 -4.25 2.30 14.70
C PRO A 75 -5.76 2.10 14.86
N ASP A 76 -6.48 3.21 15.04
CA ASP A 76 -7.95 3.23 15.00
C ASP A 76 -8.51 2.90 13.60
N ALA A 77 -7.78 3.30 12.54
CA ALA A 77 -8.12 3.03 11.16
C ALA A 77 -6.90 3.08 10.23
N PHE A 78 -7.04 2.51 9.05
CA PHE A 78 -6.08 2.61 7.95
C PHE A 78 -6.65 3.45 6.80
N ILE A 79 -5.80 4.16 6.06
CA ILE A 79 -6.13 4.69 4.73
C ILE A 79 -5.23 3.98 3.74
N ILE A 80 -5.80 3.41 2.68
CA ILE A 80 -5.03 2.69 1.65
C ILE A 80 -5.23 3.42 0.33
N ILE A 81 -4.14 3.93 -0.22
CA ILE A 81 -4.12 4.62 -1.50
C ILE A 81 -3.49 3.67 -2.51
N GLY A 82 -4.24 3.31 -3.55
CA GLY A 82 -3.75 2.43 -4.62
C GLY A 82 -3.93 3.07 -5.99
N PRO A 83 -3.03 2.80 -6.96
CA PRO A 83 -3.23 3.23 -8.33
C PRO A 83 -4.44 2.55 -8.96
N ASN A 84 -5.03 3.21 -9.96
CA ASN A 84 -6.11 2.67 -10.78
C ASN A 84 -5.55 2.04 -12.07
N HIS A 85 -5.40 0.72 -12.09
CA HIS A 85 -4.99 -0.06 -13.24
C HIS A 85 -6.14 -0.32 -14.21
N THR A 86 -7.39 -0.29 -13.73
CA THR A 86 -8.56 -0.55 -14.57
C THR A 86 -8.90 0.60 -15.51
N GLY A 87 -8.50 1.83 -15.15
CA GLY A 87 -8.88 3.05 -15.84
C GLY A 87 -10.37 3.40 -15.74
N ARG A 88 -11.12 2.76 -14.85
CA ARG A 88 -12.57 2.96 -14.67
C ARG A 88 -12.84 3.94 -13.53
N GLY A 89 -13.93 4.69 -13.66
CA GLY A 89 -14.37 5.65 -12.65
C GLY A 89 -13.58 6.97 -12.66
N SER A 90 -13.74 7.72 -11.59
CA SER A 90 -13.12 9.04 -11.35
C SER A 90 -11.61 8.96 -11.08
N GLY A 91 -10.92 10.08 -11.30
CA GLY A 91 -9.46 10.16 -11.14
C GLY A 91 -8.97 10.05 -9.70
N LEU A 92 -9.82 10.38 -8.73
CA LEU A 92 -9.63 10.16 -7.30
C LEU A 92 -10.94 9.66 -6.72
N ALA A 93 -11.01 8.37 -6.42
CA ALA A 93 -12.24 7.69 -6.03
C ALA A 93 -12.15 7.12 -4.62
N ILE A 94 -13.17 7.33 -3.82
CA ILE A 94 -13.39 6.68 -2.53
C ILE A 94 -14.60 5.75 -2.61
N SER A 95 -14.63 4.72 -1.76
CA SER A 95 -15.81 3.87 -1.57
C SER A 95 -16.25 3.90 -0.11
N VAL A 96 -17.56 3.76 0.12
CA VAL A 96 -18.16 3.52 1.45
C VAL A 96 -18.72 2.10 1.58
N GLN A 97 -18.48 1.26 0.59
CA GLN A 97 -18.83 -0.15 0.63
C GLN A 97 -17.77 -0.92 1.41
N ASP A 98 -18.21 -1.84 2.26
CA ASP A 98 -17.31 -2.82 2.87
C ASP A 98 -16.78 -3.79 1.78
N PHE A 99 -15.59 -4.33 1.99
CA PHE A 99 -14.89 -5.22 1.04
C PHE A 99 -14.85 -6.64 1.60
N GLU A 100 -15.26 -7.61 0.79
CA GLU A 100 -15.15 -9.03 1.14
C GLU A 100 -13.77 -9.58 0.77
N THR A 101 -13.21 -10.41 1.65
CA THR A 101 -12.03 -11.25 1.39
C THR A 101 -12.31 -12.66 1.90
N PRO A 102 -11.45 -13.65 1.60
CA PRO A 102 -11.56 -14.97 2.20
C PRO A 102 -11.39 -14.99 3.74
N LEU A 103 -10.87 -13.92 4.36
CA LEU A 103 -10.79 -13.78 5.82
C LEU A 103 -12.03 -13.11 6.43
N GLY A 104 -13.06 -12.82 5.62
CA GLY A 104 -14.28 -12.13 6.01
C GLY A 104 -14.33 -10.68 5.53
N VAL A 105 -15.22 -9.90 6.13
CA VAL A 105 -15.52 -8.53 5.69
C VAL A 105 -14.54 -7.52 6.30
N ALA A 106 -13.81 -6.80 5.46
CA ALA A 106 -13.05 -5.62 5.82
C ALA A 106 -14.00 -4.40 5.85
N LYS A 107 -14.15 -3.77 7.01
CA LYS A 107 -15.11 -2.68 7.19
C LYS A 107 -14.52 -1.33 6.79
N VAL A 108 -15.26 -0.57 6.00
CA VAL A 108 -14.86 0.80 5.69
C VAL A 108 -15.25 1.73 6.84
N ASP A 109 -14.33 2.60 7.26
CA ASP A 109 -14.63 3.69 8.18
C ASP A 109 -15.40 4.78 7.42
N LYS A 110 -16.73 4.69 7.48
CA LYS A 110 -17.64 5.58 6.74
C LYS A 110 -17.54 7.03 7.18
N ASP A 111 -17.20 7.30 8.43
CA ASP A 111 -17.10 8.67 8.94
C ASP A 111 -15.78 9.31 8.50
N LEU A 112 -14.67 8.56 8.52
CA LEU A 112 -13.42 8.99 7.93
C LEU A 112 -13.54 9.14 6.41
N ALA A 113 -14.21 8.23 5.71
CA ALA A 113 -14.43 8.33 4.27
C ALA A 113 -15.24 9.58 3.90
N LYS A 114 -16.31 9.89 4.64
CA LYS A 114 -17.08 11.14 4.45
C LYS A 114 -16.23 12.39 4.70
N ALA A 115 -15.33 12.36 5.69
CA ALA A 115 -14.42 13.48 5.97
C ALA A 115 -13.39 13.72 4.86
N LEU A 116 -13.05 12.67 4.10
CA LEU A 116 -12.10 12.69 2.97
C LEU A 116 -12.76 13.06 1.63
N ARG A 117 -14.04 12.72 1.43
CA ARG A 117 -14.87 12.99 0.24
C ARG A 117 -15.20 14.49 0.01
N LYS A 118 -14.28 15.40 0.34
CA LYS A 118 -14.42 16.83 -0.01
C LYS A 118 -14.38 16.99 -1.54
N ASP A 119 -14.31 18.23 -2.03
CA ASP A 119 -14.33 18.60 -3.47
C ASP A 119 -13.30 17.88 -4.37
N LEU A 120 -12.31 17.20 -3.79
CA LEU A 120 -11.23 16.52 -4.51
C LEU A 120 -11.47 15.02 -4.77
N VAL A 121 -12.28 14.34 -3.96
CA VAL A 121 -12.40 12.86 -3.99
C VAL A 121 -13.85 12.44 -4.17
N ASP A 122 -14.15 11.79 -5.29
CA ASP A 122 -15.49 11.36 -5.65
C ASP A 122 -15.87 10.05 -4.96
N LEU A 123 -17.12 9.93 -4.54
CA LEU A 123 -17.66 8.64 -4.14
C LEU A 123 -18.00 7.85 -5.40
N ASP A 124 -17.19 6.83 -5.71
CA ASP A 124 -17.31 6.09 -6.96
C ASP A 124 -16.85 4.64 -6.77
N ASP A 125 -17.82 3.75 -6.59
CA ASP A 125 -17.57 2.33 -6.40
C ASP A 125 -17.06 1.63 -7.66
N GLU A 126 -17.27 2.20 -8.85
CA GLU A 126 -16.84 1.56 -10.11
C GLU A 126 -15.32 1.59 -10.27
N ALA A 127 -14.65 2.62 -9.75
CA ALA A 127 -13.18 2.70 -9.68
C ALA A 127 -12.56 1.62 -8.80
N HIS A 128 -13.31 1.07 -7.84
CA HIS A 128 -12.83 0.04 -6.92
C HIS A 128 -13.19 -1.37 -7.37
N LYS A 129 -14.30 -1.54 -8.10
CA LYS A 129 -14.97 -2.83 -8.34
C LYS A 129 -14.06 -3.97 -8.83
N HIS A 130 -13.12 -3.65 -9.71
CA HIS A 130 -12.17 -4.63 -10.27
C HIS A 130 -10.69 -4.25 -10.03
N GLU A 131 -10.45 -3.20 -9.24
CA GLU A 131 -9.09 -2.74 -8.93
C GLU A 131 -8.51 -3.60 -7.80
N HIS A 132 -7.26 -4.05 -7.96
CA HIS A 132 -6.63 -5.00 -7.05
C HIS A 132 -5.64 -4.33 -6.08
N SER A 133 -5.11 -3.16 -6.43
CA SER A 133 -3.99 -2.56 -5.70
C SER A 133 -4.29 -2.33 -4.21
N ILE A 134 -5.55 -2.00 -3.89
CA ILE A 134 -6.04 -1.85 -2.52
C ILE A 134 -6.43 -3.21 -1.90
N GLU A 135 -7.13 -4.07 -2.66
CA GLU A 135 -7.61 -5.38 -2.18
C GLU A 135 -6.47 -6.26 -1.66
N VAL A 136 -5.33 -6.30 -2.36
CA VAL A 136 -4.17 -7.14 -2.03
C VAL A 136 -3.58 -6.80 -0.65
N GLN A 137 -3.84 -5.59 -0.13
CA GLN A 137 -3.39 -5.16 1.20
C GLN A 137 -4.30 -5.69 2.33
N LEU A 138 -5.57 -5.96 2.04
CA LEU A 138 -6.59 -6.24 3.06
C LEU A 138 -6.36 -7.55 3.82
N PRO A 139 -5.97 -8.68 3.20
CA PRO A 139 -5.74 -9.91 3.96
C PRO A 139 -4.64 -9.78 5.00
N PHE A 140 -3.53 -9.10 4.69
CA PHE A 140 -2.48 -8.82 5.68
C PHE A 140 -3.01 -7.98 6.86
N LEU A 141 -3.79 -6.94 6.57
CA LEU A 141 -4.38 -6.09 7.59
C LEU A 141 -5.40 -6.84 8.46
N GLN A 142 -6.27 -7.66 7.88
CA GLN A 142 -7.22 -8.49 8.62
C GLN A 142 -6.51 -9.56 9.47
N TYR A 143 -5.36 -10.07 9.00
CA TYR A 143 -4.55 -11.02 9.75
C TYR A 143 -3.97 -10.40 11.03
N ILE A 144 -3.47 -9.16 10.96
CA ILE A 144 -2.91 -8.47 12.14
C ILE A 144 -3.97 -7.71 12.96
N SER A 145 -5.11 -7.36 12.36
CA SER A 145 -6.20 -6.56 12.95
C SER A 145 -7.56 -7.18 12.62
N PRO A 146 -8.08 -8.11 13.45
CA PRO A 146 -9.37 -8.75 13.20
C PRO A 146 -10.57 -7.78 13.15
N GLU A 147 -10.47 -6.62 13.82
CA GLU A 147 -11.48 -5.55 13.80
C GLU A 147 -11.08 -4.41 12.84
N LEU A 148 -10.48 -4.77 11.70
CA LEU A 148 -10.00 -3.82 10.69
C LEU A 148 -11.07 -2.77 10.32
N LYS A 149 -10.67 -1.51 10.43
CA LYS A 149 -11.31 -0.36 9.79
C LYS A 149 -10.37 0.28 8.81
N PHE A 150 -10.83 0.55 7.59
CA PHE A 150 -10.00 1.20 6.59
C PHE A 150 -10.78 2.16 5.69
N VAL A 151 -10.08 2.95 4.88
CA VAL A 151 -10.66 3.76 3.81
C VAL A 151 -9.88 3.51 2.51
N PRO A 152 -10.54 3.03 1.44
CA PRO A 152 -9.91 2.84 0.15
C PRO A 152 -9.93 4.13 -0.67
N ILE A 153 -8.78 4.55 -1.21
CA ILE A 153 -8.67 5.66 -2.18
C ILE A 153 -8.00 5.12 -3.44
N CYS A 154 -8.77 4.99 -4.52
CA CYS A 154 -8.30 4.58 -5.83
C CYS A 154 -7.87 5.82 -6.62
N MET A 155 -6.63 5.84 -7.09
CA MET A 155 -5.98 7.02 -7.65
C MET A 155 -5.59 6.78 -9.11
N GLY A 156 -6.37 7.34 -10.03
CA GLY A 156 -6.06 7.37 -11.47
C GLY A 156 -5.15 8.54 -11.86
N PHE A 157 -5.38 9.73 -11.29
CA PHE A 157 -4.53 10.89 -11.55
C PHE A 157 -3.34 10.91 -10.60
N GLN A 158 -2.15 10.65 -11.15
CA GLN A 158 -0.90 10.56 -10.40
C GLN A 158 0.03 11.76 -10.59
N ASP A 159 -0.47 12.87 -11.16
CA ASP A 159 0.31 14.10 -11.22
C ASP A 159 0.64 14.65 -9.82
N TYR A 160 1.72 15.43 -9.74
CA TYR A 160 2.27 15.92 -8.48
C TYR A 160 1.26 16.73 -7.67
N ASP A 161 0.51 17.62 -8.32
CA ASP A 161 -0.39 18.55 -7.65
C ASP A 161 -1.60 17.82 -7.07
N ALA A 162 -2.19 16.88 -7.82
CA ALA A 162 -3.27 16.02 -7.33
C ALA A 162 -2.81 15.17 -6.13
N ALA A 163 -1.61 14.57 -6.20
CA ALA A 163 -1.06 13.77 -5.12
C ALA A 163 -0.79 14.57 -3.84
N VAL A 164 -0.20 15.76 -3.97
CA VAL A 164 0.03 16.67 -2.84
C VAL A 164 -1.29 17.17 -2.26
N ALA A 165 -2.28 17.50 -3.09
CA ALA A 165 -3.60 17.94 -2.64
C ALA A 165 -4.32 16.84 -1.86
N LEU A 166 -4.24 15.58 -2.32
CA LEU A 166 -4.78 14.42 -1.61
C LEU A 166 -4.08 14.24 -0.25
N GLY A 167 -2.75 14.28 -0.21
CA GLY A 167 -1.99 14.14 1.04
C GLY A 167 -2.33 15.22 2.08
N LYS A 168 -2.48 16.48 1.66
CA LYS A 168 -2.93 17.58 2.54
C LYS A 168 -4.36 17.36 3.06
N THR A 169 -5.25 16.85 2.19
CA THR A 169 -6.62 16.50 2.56
C THR A 169 -6.64 15.41 3.62
N ILE A 170 -5.84 14.36 3.43
CA ILE A 170 -5.68 13.26 4.40
C ILE A 170 -5.13 13.79 5.73
N SER A 171 -4.01 14.52 5.71
CA SER A 171 -3.39 15.09 6.92
C SER A 171 -4.39 15.91 7.76
N SER A 172 -5.22 16.71 7.07
CA SER A 172 -6.27 17.50 7.73
C SER A 172 -7.38 16.64 8.31
N ALA A 173 -7.82 15.59 7.61
CA ALA A 173 -8.92 14.72 8.03
C ALA A 173 -8.56 13.78 9.19
N VAL A 174 -7.28 13.41 9.32
CA VAL A 174 -6.78 12.51 10.38
C VAL A 174 -6.22 13.26 11.60
N LYS A 175 -6.24 14.60 11.61
CA LYS A 175 -5.73 15.39 12.74
C LYS A 175 -6.42 14.98 14.05
N GLY A 176 -5.63 14.54 15.02
CA GLY A 176 -6.13 14.08 16.34
C GLY A 176 -6.69 12.66 16.36
N LYS A 177 -6.62 11.93 15.24
CA LYS A 177 -6.96 10.50 15.14
C LYS A 177 -5.69 9.69 14.98
N ASP A 178 -5.71 8.43 15.41
CA ASP A 178 -4.59 7.53 15.20
C ASP A 178 -4.81 6.68 13.94
N VAL A 179 -4.19 7.10 12.83
CA VAL A 179 -4.41 6.51 11.50
C VAL A 179 -3.06 6.20 10.84
N VAL A 180 -2.98 5.06 10.16
CA VAL A 180 -1.83 4.71 9.30
C VAL A 180 -2.22 4.85 7.84
N VAL A 181 -1.45 5.62 7.08
CA VAL A 181 -1.65 5.82 5.63
C VAL A 181 -0.71 4.91 4.83
N ILE A 182 -1.26 4.04 3.99
CA ILE A 182 -0.52 3.05 3.21
C ILE A 182 -0.62 3.40 1.73
N ALA A 183 0.51 3.60 1.08
CA ALA A 183 0.61 3.62 -0.38
C ALA A 183 0.83 2.19 -0.89
N SER A 184 0.00 1.78 -1.84
CA SER A 184 0.13 0.51 -2.53
C SER A 184 0.84 0.73 -3.87
N THR A 185 2.03 0.16 -4.06
CA THR A 185 2.80 0.30 -5.31
C THR A 185 3.84 -0.81 -5.47
N ASP A 186 3.92 -1.33 -6.68
CA ASP A 186 5.13 -1.99 -7.17
C ASP A 186 6.10 -0.94 -7.76
N MET A 187 7.36 -1.33 -7.97
CA MET A 187 8.43 -0.44 -8.46
C MET A 187 8.59 -0.61 -9.99
N SER A 188 9.81 -0.76 -10.53
CA SER A 188 10.02 -1.01 -11.96
C SER A 188 9.36 -2.32 -12.42
N HIS A 189 8.89 -2.34 -13.66
CA HIS A 189 8.18 -3.46 -14.29
C HIS A 189 8.90 -3.88 -15.57
N TYR A 190 9.09 -5.18 -15.74
CA TYR A 190 9.55 -5.81 -16.98
C TYR A 190 10.86 -5.25 -17.55
N VAL A 191 11.83 -5.00 -16.65
CA VAL A 191 13.20 -4.61 -17.03
C VAL A 191 14.22 -5.57 -16.42
N PRO A 192 15.46 -5.65 -16.97
CA PRO A 192 16.52 -6.47 -16.38
C PRO A 192 16.75 -6.14 -14.90
N LYS A 193 17.03 -7.17 -14.09
CA LYS A 193 17.13 -7.07 -12.63
C LYS A 193 18.06 -5.96 -12.13
N ASP A 194 19.23 -5.81 -12.74
CA ASP A 194 20.19 -4.76 -12.36
C ASP A 194 19.70 -3.35 -12.72
N LEU A 195 18.96 -3.23 -13.83
CA LEU A 195 18.34 -1.97 -14.23
C LEU A 195 17.16 -1.61 -13.32
N ALA A 196 16.30 -2.58 -12.99
CA ALA A 196 15.22 -2.42 -12.00
C ALA A 196 15.81 -1.90 -10.68
N LYS A 197 16.83 -2.60 -10.16
CA LYS A 197 17.51 -2.20 -8.92
C LYS A 197 18.04 -0.77 -8.99
N LYS A 198 18.74 -0.40 -10.07
CA LYS A 198 19.27 0.95 -10.23
C LYS A 198 18.15 2.00 -10.18
N LYS A 199 17.11 1.85 -11.00
CA LYS A 199 15.99 2.79 -11.10
C LYS A 199 15.21 2.86 -9.78
N ASP A 200 14.86 1.71 -9.22
CA ASP A 200 14.07 1.63 -7.99
C ASP A 200 14.77 2.31 -6.82
N TRP A 201 16.09 2.18 -6.69
CA TRP A 201 16.84 2.87 -5.63
C TRP A 201 16.88 4.38 -5.80
N MET A 202 16.78 4.92 -7.02
CA MET A 202 16.64 6.36 -7.23
C MET A 202 15.31 6.88 -6.67
N ALA A 203 14.22 6.15 -6.89
CA ALA A 203 12.91 6.46 -6.31
C ALA A 203 12.90 6.25 -4.78
N LEU A 204 13.46 5.14 -4.28
CA LEU A 204 13.53 4.85 -2.85
C LEU A 204 14.38 5.86 -2.08
N ASP A 205 15.46 6.38 -2.67
CA ASP A 205 16.25 7.43 -2.03
C ASP A 205 15.48 8.76 -1.93
N ALA A 206 14.61 9.07 -2.90
CA ALA A 206 13.68 10.20 -2.78
C ALA A 206 12.65 9.97 -1.66
N ILE A 207 12.09 8.76 -1.56
CA ILE A 207 11.18 8.37 -0.48
C ILE A 207 11.87 8.47 0.89
N ARG A 208 13.09 7.94 1.04
CA ARG A 208 13.88 8.01 2.28
C ARG A 208 14.21 9.44 2.71
N ALA A 209 14.46 10.31 1.73
CA ALA A 209 14.66 11.73 1.96
C ALA A 209 13.37 12.49 2.31
N MET A 210 12.21 11.83 2.27
CA MET A 210 10.89 12.44 2.37
C MET A 210 10.67 13.57 1.35
N ASP A 211 11.30 13.47 0.18
CA ASP A 211 11.25 14.47 -0.89
C ASP A 211 10.28 14.05 -2.01
N ALA A 212 9.03 14.48 -1.86
CA ALA A 212 7.96 14.15 -2.79
C ALA A 212 8.19 14.70 -4.20
N LYS A 213 8.83 15.88 -4.32
CA LYS A 213 9.06 16.51 -5.62
C LYS A 213 10.17 15.76 -6.37
N ARG A 214 11.25 15.41 -5.67
CA ARG A 214 12.31 14.56 -6.22
C ARG A 214 11.79 13.20 -6.65
N LEU A 215 10.87 12.58 -5.89
CA LEU A 215 10.26 11.32 -6.28
C LEU A 215 9.50 11.44 -7.61
N TYR A 216 8.66 12.47 -7.74
CA TYR A 216 7.93 12.74 -8.98
C TYR A 216 8.87 12.97 -10.16
N ASP A 217 9.87 13.84 -10.00
CA ASP A 217 10.78 14.19 -11.08
C ASP A 217 11.64 12.99 -11.49
N VAL A 218 12.18 12.20 -10.53
CA VAL A 218 13.02 11.04 -10.88
C VAL A 218 12.24 9.91 -11.54
N VAL A 219 10.99 9.67 -11.12
CA VAL A 219 10.13 8.66 -11.76
C VAL A 219 9.88 9.00 -13.22
N ARG A 220 9.60 10.27 -13.51
CA ARG A 220 9.35 10.75 -14.88
C ARG A 220 10.64 10.80 -15.70
N ASP A 221 11.68 11.42 -15.17
CA ASP A 221 12.89 11.75 -15.94
C ASP A 221 13.73 10.48 -16.25
N GLU A 222 13.66 9.46 -15.38
CA GLU A 222 14.32 8.17 -15.60
C GLU A 222 13.41 7.09 -16.18
N ASP A 223 12.15 7.42 -16.50
CA ASP A 223 11.14 6.48 -17.00
C ASP A 223 11.03 5.24 -16.11
N ILE A 224 10.80 5.46 -14.82
CA ILE A 224 10.60 4.39 -13.84
C ILE A 224 9.12 4.00 -13.90
N SER A 225 8.83 2.77 -14.29
CA SER A 225 7.46 2.27 -14.42
C SER A 225 6.81 1.92 -13.06
N MET A 226 7.14 2.65 -12.00
CA MET A 226 6.53 2.54 -10.68
C MET A 226 5.03 2.83 -10.80
N CYS A 227 4.17 1.88 -10.45
CA CYS A 227 2.74 2.01 -10.77
C CYS A 227 1.98 2.97 -9.85
N GLY A 228 2.48 3.25 -8.64
CA GLY A 228 1.82 4.04 -7.61
C GLY A 228 2.68 5.16 -7.02
N TYR A 229 3.44 5.89 -7.84
CA TYR A 229 4.22 7.04 -7.38
C TYR A 229 3.34 8.18 -6.82
N GLY A 230 2.15 8.41 -7.39
CA GLY A 230 1.15 9.34 -6.86
C GLY A 230 0.65 8.96 -5.46
N PRO A 231 0.18 7.72 -5.22
CA PRO A 231 -0.12 7.19 -3.90
C PRO A 231 1.00 7.38 -2.86
N VAL A 232 2.26 7.15 -3.28
CA VAL A 232 3.42 7.36 -2.39
C VAL A 232 3.62 8.84 -2.07
N ILE A 233 3.52 9.74 -3.05
CA ILE A 233 3.61 11.20 -2.83
C ILE A 233 2.50 11.67 -1.88
N ALA A 234 1.26 11.21 -2.07
CA ALA A 234 0.15 11.54 -1.19
C ALA A 234 0.39 11.06 0.25
N THR A 235 0.93 9.85 0.41
CA THR A 235 1.28 9.28 1.71
C THR A 235 2.41 10.06 2.38
N MET A 236 3.50 10.36 1.67
CA MET A 236 4.61 11.18 2.19
C MET A 236 4.13 12.58 2.62
N THR A 237 3.23 13.18 1.84
CA THR A 237 2.64 14.48 2.15
C THR A 237 1.74 14.41 3.39
N ALA A 238 0.92 13.35 3.51
CA ALA A 238 0.09 13.12 4.69
C ALA A 238 0.92 12.90 5.96
N CYS A 239 2.09 12.25 5.82
CA CYS A 239 3.04 11.95 6.88
C CYS A 239 4.19 12.97 7.00
N SER A 240 3.96 14.23 6.61
CA SER A 240 4.98 15.28 6.68
C SER A 240 5.57 15.41 8.09
N GLY A 241 6.90 15.57 8.17
CA GLY A 241 7.66 15.58 9.42
C GLY A 241 8.13 14.21 9.89
N GLY A 242 7.65 13.12 9.29
CA GLY A 242 8.13 11.77 9.58
C GLY A 242 9.46 11.42 8.89
N LYS A 243 10.01 10.25 9.24
CA LYS A 243 11.22 9.67 8.68
C LYS A 243 10.90 8.34 7.99
N ALA A 244 11.23 8.25 6.71
CA ALA A 244 11.05 7.04 5.91
C ALA A 244 12.25 6.09 6.01
N THR A 245 11.98 4.80 6.24
CA THR A 245 12.99 3.73 6.25
C THR A 245 12.54 2.59 5.34
N VAL A 246 13.40 2.21 4.39
CA VAL A 246 13.20 1.01 3.56
C VAL A 246 13.46 -0.22 4.43
N LEU A 247 12.41 -1.00 4.67
CA LEU A 247 12.47 -2.24 5.45
C LEU A 247 13.00 -3.40 4.61
N LYS A 248 12.54 -3.48 3.36
CA LYS A 248 12.93 -4.53 2.42
C LYS A 248 12.83 -4.03 0.98
N TYR A 249 13.79 -4.42 0.17
CA TYR A 249 13.73 -4.35 -1.30
C TYR A 249 14.00 -5.75 -1.87
N SER A 250 13.28 -6.12 -2.92
CA SER A 250 13.46 -7.36 -3.67
C SER A 250 12.85 -7.22 -5.07
N SER A 251 12.97 -8.25 -5.89
CA SER A 251 12.28 -8.36 -7.17
C SER A 251 11.64 -9.74 -7.34
N SER A 252 10.76 -9.89 -8.33
CA SER A 252 10.23 -11.21 -8.74
C SER A 252 11.35 -12.19 -9.09
N GLY A 253 12.47 -11.68 -9.61
CA GLY A 253 13.69 -12.44 -9.91
C GLY A 253 14.44 -13.00 -8.71
N ASP A 254 14.10 -12.58 -7.49
CA ASP A 254 14.62 -13.16 -6.24
C ASP A 254 13.76 -14.34 -5.75
N VAL A 255 12.52 -14.46 -6.22
CA VAL A 255 11.65 -15.61 -5.95
C VAL A 255 11.84 -16.68 -7.01
N GLN A 256 11.80 -16.29 -8.28
CA GLN A 256 11.99 -17.18 -9.42
C GLN A 256 12.94 -16.53 -10.43
N PRO A 257 14.03 -17.19 -10.85
CA PRO A 257 14.94 -16.63 -11.85
C PRO A 257 14.21 -16.24 -13.14
N MET A 258 14.37 -14.99 -13.57
CA MET A 258 13.78 -14.46 -14.79
C MET A 258 14.63 -13.33 -15.37
N ARG A 259 14.51 -13.11 -16.68
CA ARG A 259 15.30 -12.10 -17.41
C ARG A 259 14.85 -10.68 -17.10
N GLU A 260 13.55 -10.48 -17.02
CA GLU A 260 12.90 -9.20 -16.73
C GLU A 260 12.06 -9.37 -15.47
N VAL A 261 12.14 -8.40 -14.57
CA VAL A 261 11.57 -8.50 -13.21
C VAL A 261 10.58 -7.37 -12.93
N VAL A 262 9.77 -7.58 -11.90
CA VAL A 262 9.07 -6.50 -11.20
C VAL A 262 9.77 -6.25 -9.87
N GLY A 263 10.04 -4.99 -9.53
CA GLY A 263 10.65 -4.58 -8.27
C GLY A 263 9.62 -4.36 -7.17
N TYR A 264 9.98 -4.69 -5.93
CA TYR A 264 9.11 -4.58 -4.76
C TYR A 264 9.86 -3.93 -3.61
N ALA A 265 9.20 -2.99 -2.92
CA ALA A 265 9.75 -2.36 -1.74
C ALA A 265 8.72 -2.26 -0.63
N SER A 266 9.20 -2.41 0.60
CA SER A 266 8.44 -2.11 1.82
C SER A 266 9.13 -0.98 2.55
N VAL A 267 8.37 0.06 2.88
CA VAL A 267 8.85 1.28 3.54
C VAL A 267 7.94 1.59 4.71
N VAL A 268 8.50 2.03 5.83
CA VAL A 268 7.76 2.58 6.96
C VAL A 268 8.09 4.06 7.14
N ILE A 269 7.11 4.86 7.54
CA ILE A 269 7.26 6.28 7.88
C ILE A 269 6.86 6.46 9.35
N GLU A 270 7.82 6.87 10.17
CA GLU A 270 7.69 7.03 11.63
C GLU A 270 7.84 8.51 12.03
N LYS A 271 7.23 8.95 13.13
CA LYS A 271 7.35 10.31 13.68
C LYS A 271 8.78 10.71 14.07
#